data_AF-A0A8D8WTP1-F1
#
_entry.id   AF-A0A8D8WTP1-F1
#
_cell.length_a   1.000
_cell.length_b   1.000
_cell.length_c   1.000
_cell.angle_alpha   90.00
_cell.angle_beta   90.00
_cell.angle_gamma   90.00
#
_symmetry.space_group_name_H-M   'P 1'
#
loop_
_entity.id
_entity.type
_entity.pdbx_description
1 polymer ?
#
loop_
_entity_poly.entity_id
_entity_poly.type
_entity_poly.pdbx_seq_one_letter_code
_entity_poly.pdbx_strand_id
1 'polypeptide(L)'
;MSFYIAIIGAGVVSAITNLMLYLINNKNKIIVFELNKKIALENSRVINNAGTGHAGMCENNYVKVINNEYFVKKNIRIFCKFNLTKNFFSWIKIINIFNFKNILTKTPHVSFFFFKKNIKKKIFFC
;
A
#
# COMPACT_ATOMS: atom_id res chain seq x y z
N MET A 1 19.20 -1.89 -25.60
CA MET A 1 18.19 -2.97 -25.66
C MET A 1 16.86 -2.41 -25.17
N SER A 2 15.74 -2.74 -25.80
CA SER A 2 14.39 -2.46 -25.29
C SER A 2 13.62 -3.78 -25.19
N PHE A 3 12.77 -3.91 -24.18
CA PHE A 3 11.98 -5.12 -23.95
C PHE A 3 10.49 -4.86 -24.17
N TYR A 4 9.77 -5.90 -24.57
CA TYR A 4 8.32 -5.97 -24.54
C TYR A 4 7.90 -6.67 -23.25
N ILE A 5 7.14 -5.99 -22.40
CA ILE A 5 6.79 -6.47 -21.07
C ILE A 5 5.27 -6.50 -20.96
N ALA A 6 4.74 -7.67 -20.62
CA ALA A 6 3.34 -7.84 -20.27
C ALA A 6 3.20 -7.85 -18.74
N ILE A 7 2.32 -7.00 -18.21
CA ILE A 7 1.95 -6.98 -16.79
C ILE A 7 0.50 -7.43 -16.67
N ILE A 8 0.25 -8.41 -15.80
CA ILE A 8 -1.10 -8.93 -15.55
C ILE A 8 -1.62 -8.33 -14.24
N GLY A 9 -2.78 -7.69 -14.31
CA GLY A 9 -3.39 -6.88 -13.26
C GLY A 9 -3.01 -5.41 -13.34
N ALA A 10 -3.98 -4.52 -13.19
CA ALA A 10 -3.86 -3.06 -13.13
C ALA A 10 -4.14 -2.55 -11.70
N GLY A 11 -3.52 -3.22 -10.72
CA GLY A 11 -3.49 -2.78 -9.32
C GLY A 11 -2.33 -1.83 -9.00
N VAL A 12 -2.25 -1.41 -7.75
CA VAL A 12 -1.21 -0.49 -7.25
C VAL A 12 0.20 -1.06 -7.37
N VAL A 13 0.36 -2.37 -7.17
CA VAL A 13 1.66 -3.06 -7.32
C VAL A 13 2.13 -2.95 -8.76
N SER A 14 1.27 -3.32 -9.72
CA SER A 14 1.54 -3.21 -11.15
C SER A 14 1.85 -1.78 -11.58
N ALA A 15 1.14 -0.78 -11.06
CA ALA A 15 1.41 0.62 -11.34
C ALA A 15 2.80 1.06 -10.86
N ILE A 16 3.20 0.67 -9.63
CA ILE A 16 4.53 0.97 -9.09
C ILE A 16 5.62 0.22 -9.88
N THR A 17 5.40 -1.05 -10.21
CA THR A 17 6.35 -1.83 -11.02
C THR A 17 6.54 -1.22 -12.42
N ASN A 18 5.45 -0.80 -13.07
CA ASN A 18 5.50 -0.13 -14.36
C ASN A 18 6.32 1.18 -14.27
N LEU A 19 6.12 1.96 -13.21
CA LEU A 19 6.90 3.16 -12.95
C LEU A 19 8.40 2.85 -12.77
N MET A 20 8.74 1.82 -12.01
CA MET A 20 10.14 1.39 -11.84
C MET A 20 10.78 0.97 -13.17
N LEU A 21 10.05 0.22 -14.00
CA LEU A 21 10.52 -0.19 -15.33
C LEU A 21 10.73 1.00 -16.27
N TYR A 22 9.83 1.98 -16.23
CA TYR A 22 9.97 3.23 -16.98
C TYR A 22 11.20 4.03 -16.54
N LEU A 23 11.45 4.12 -15.23
CA LEU A 23 12.62 4.80 -14.67
C LEU A 23 13.95 4.11 -15.05
N ILE A 24 13.96 2.78 -15.15
CA ILE A 24 15.13 2.01 -15.56
C ILE A 24 15.41 2.20 -17.07
N ASN A 25 14.38 2.11 -17.90
CA ASN A 25 14.52 2.28 -19.35
C ASN A 25 13.19 2.68 -20.00
N ASN A 26 13.08 3.95 -20.36
CA ASN A 26 11.89 4.53 -20.99
C ASN A 26 11.62 4.02 -22.41
N LYS A 27 12.54 3.26 -23.03
CA LYS A 27 12.34 2.63 -24.35
C LYS A 27 11.59 1.31 -24.28
N ASN A 28 11.35 0.76 -23.08
CA ASN A 28 10.56 -0.45 -22.91
C ASN A 28 9.12 -0.24 -23.37
N LYS A 29 8.54 -1.24 -24.04
CA LYS A 29 7.12 -1.24 -24.38
C LYS A 29 6.37 -2.11 -23.38
N ILE A 30 5.48 -1.49 -22.63
CA ILE A 30 4.78 -2.14 -21.51
C ILE A 30 3.29 -2.17 -21.82
N ILE A 31 2.70 -3.37 -21.76
CA ILE A 31 1.27 -3.60 -21.93
C ILE A 31 0.73 -4.14 -20.60
N VAL A 32 -0.35 -3.55 -20.11
CA VAL A 32 -1.03 -3.98 -18.89
C VAL A 32 -2.36 -4.63 -19.27
N PHE A 33 -2.59 -5.85 -18.78
CA PHE A 33 -3.83 -6.58 -18.94
C PHE A 33 -4.61 -6.56 -17.63
N GLU A 34 -5.88 -6.21 -17.68
CA GLU A 34 -6.79 -6.22 -16.51
C GLU A 34 -8.07 -6.94 -16.90
N LEU A 35 -8.53 -7.84 -16.03
CA LEU A 35 -9.76 -8.59 -16.25
C LEU A 35 -10.98 -7.76 -15.82
N ASN A 36 -10.83 -6.94 -14.78
CA ASN A 36 -11.90 -6.14 -14.23
C ASN A 36 -12.32 -5.00 -15.18
N LYS A 37 -13.58 -4.57 -15.05
CA LYS A 37 -14.14 -3.45 -15.87
C LYS A 37 -13.42 -2.12 -15.67
N LYS A 38 -12.69 -1.95 -14.55
CA LYS A 38 -11.87 -0.78 -14.23
C LYS A 38 -10.62 -1.22 -13.48
N ILE A 39 -9.60 -0.37 -13.53
CA ILE A 39 -8.37 -0.53 -12.77
C ILE A 39 -8.61 -0.46 -11.25
N ALA A 40 -7.71 -1.05 -10.47
CA ALA A 40 -7.66 -0.95 -9.02
C ALA A 40 -8.95 -1.35 -8.25
N LEU A 41 -9.82 -2.19 -8.81
CA LEU A 41 -11.10 -2.56 -8.18
C LEU A 41 -11.00 -3.62 -7.07
N GLU A 42 -9.95 -4.45 -7.09
CA GLU A 42 -9.74 -5.52 -6.10
C GLU A 42 -9.00 -5.00 -4.86
N ASN A 43 -7.83 -5.55 -4.55
CA ASN A 43 -7.04 -5.23 -3.34
C ASN A 43 -6.50 -3.80 -3.32
N SER A 44 -6.49 -3.10 -4.47
CA SER A 44 -6.06 -1.70 -4.53
C SER A 44 -7.20 -0.72 -4.23
N ARG A 45 -8.44 -1.20 -4.18
CA ARG A 45 -9.59 -0.37 -3.83
C ARG A 45 -9.50 0.01 -2.36
N VAL A 46 -9.79 1.27 -2.05
CA VAL A 46 -9.65 1.85 -0.69
C VAL A 46 -10.30 1.00 0.40
N ILE A 47 -11.49 0.44 0.13
CA ILE A 47 -12.24 -0.38 1.10
C ILE A 47 -11.60 -1.77 1.33
N ASN A 48 -10.88 -2.29 0.34
CA ASN A 48 -10.26 -3.62 0.37
C ASN A 48 -8.80 -3.56 0.84
N ASN A 49 -8.16 -2.38 0.73
CA ASN A 49 -6.78 -2.15 1.14
C ASN A 49 -6.67 -1.72 2.62
N ALA A 50 -7.29 -2.48 3.52
CA ALA A 50 -7.36 -2.12 4.95
C ALA A 50 -5.98 -2.15 5.66
N GLY A 51 -5.02 -2.92 5.14
CA GLY A 51 -3.79 -3.28 5.87
C GLY A 51 -2.62 -2.28 5.81
N THR A 52 -2.62 -1.30 4.90
CA THR A 52 -1.44 -0.40 4.73
C THR A 52 -1.68 1.05 5.13
N GLY A 53 -2.93 1.46 5.39
CA GLY A 53 -3.25 2.85 5.74
C GLY A 53 -2.51 3.34 6.98
N HIS A 54 -2.31 2.46 7.96
CA HIS A 54 -1.60 2.75 9.21
C HIS A 54 -0.12 2.30 9.18
N ALA A 55 0.48 2.19 8.00
CA ALA A 55 1.83 1.65 7.82
C ALA A 55 2.02 0.22 8.41
N GLY A 56 0.94 -0.55 8.56
CA GLY A 56 0.93 -1.89 9.14
C GLY A 56 1.05 -1.96 10.67
N MET A 57 1.05 -0.82 11.37
CA MET A 57 1.21 -0.79 12.83
C MET A 57 -0.07 -1.15 13.59
N CYS A 58 -1.24 -0.77 13.05
CA CYS A 58 -2.54 -1.02 13.67
C CYS A 58 -3.17 -2.38 13.29
N GLU A 59 -2.42 -3.24 12.61
CA GLU A 59 -2.92 -4.52 12.14
C GLU A 59 -2.70 -5.61 13.20
N ASN A 60 -3.69 -5.77 14.08
CA ASN A 60 -3.63 -6.69 15.21
C ASN A 60 -3.43 -8.16 14.79
N ASN A 61 -3.87 -8.51 13.59
CA ASN A 61 -3.66 -9.85 13.01
C ASN A 61 -2.17 -10.20 12.79
N TYR A 62 -1.26 -9.21 12.90
CA TYR A 62 0.17 -9.42 12.79
C TYR A 62 0.86 -9.63 14.14
N VAL A 63 0.14 -9.39 15.23
CA VAL A 63 0.65 -9.56 16.59
C VAL A 63 0.43 -11.01 17.01
N LYS A 64 1.50 -11.69 17.39
CA LYS A 64 1.41 -13.00 18.04
C LYS A 64 1.44 -12.82 19.56
N VAL A 65 0.62 -13.58 20.26
CA VAL A 65 0.61 -13.61 21.73
C VAL A 65 1.08 -14.98 22.19
N ILE A 66 2.14 -15.03 22.99
CA ILE A 66 2.69 -16.26 23.57
C ILE A 66 2.97 -15.95 25.04
N ASN A 67 2.44 -16.74 25.98
CA ASN A 67 2.66 -16.57 27.42
C ASN A 67 2.41 -15.12 27.92
N ASN A 68 1.35 -14.47 27.45
CA ASN A 68 1.01 -13.07 27.73
C ASN A 68 2.00 -12.00 27.19
N GLU A 69 2.99 -12.39 26.38
CA GLU A 69 3.88 -11.47 25.68
C GLU A 69 3.40 -11.21 24.24
N TYR A 70 3.56 -9.96 23.78
CA TYR A 70 3.14 -9.52 22.45
C TYR A 70 4.34 -9.39 21.50
N PHE A 71 4.29 -10.10 20.37
CA PHE A 71 5.34 -10.10 19.37
C PHE A 71 4.90 -9.35 18.11
N VAL A 72 5.57 -8.23 17.81
CA VAL A 72 5.20 -7.27 16.75
C VAL A 72 6.18 -7.23 15.57
N LYS A 73 7.06 -8.24 15.43
CA LYS A 73 8.11 -8.27 14.39
C LYS A 73 7.56 -8.10 12.97
N LYS A 74 6.36 -8.63 12.69
CA LYS A 74 5.70 -8.50 11.38
C LYS A 74 5.23 -7.07 11.12
N ASN A 75 4.65 -6.40 12.11
CA ASN A 75 4.25 -4.99 12.01
C ASN A 75 5.46 -4.11 11.68
N ILE A 76 6.57 -4.25 12.43
CA ILE A 76 7.80 -3.49 12.19
C ILE A 76 8.32 -3.70 10.76
N ARG A 77 8.37 -4.95 10.29
CA ARG A 77 8.82 -5.27 8.92
C ARG A 77 7.94 -4.60 7.85
N ILE A 78 6.63 -4.56 8.05
CA ILE A 78 5.70 -3.93 7.10
C ILE A 78 5.84 -2.41 7.14
N PHE A 79 6.00 -1.83 8.33
CA PHE A 79 6.28 -0.40 8.51
C PHE A 79 7.57 0.04 7.80
N CYS A 80 8.65 -0.72 7.94
CA CYS A 80 9.89 -0.44 7.21
C CYS A 80 9.68 -0.44 5.70
N LYS A 81 8.95 -1.43 5.16
CA LYS A 81 8.61 -1.49 3.73
C LYS A 81 7.78 -0.30 3.27
N PHE A 82 6.78 0.08 4.08
CA PHE A 82 5.95 1.24 3.80
C PHE A 82 6.77 2.53 3.72
N ASN A 83 7.71 2.74 4.66
CA ASN A 83 8.60 3.90 4.62
C ASN A 83 9.57 3.87 3.43
N LEU A 84 10.06 2.70 3.02
CA LEU A 84 10.84 2.58 1.78
C LEU A 84 10.02 3.05 0.56
N THR A 85 8.74 2.67 0.48
CA THR A 85 7.85 3.16 -0.58
C THR A 85 7.66 4.68 -0.51
N LYS A 86 7.50 5.26 0.69
CA LYS A 86 7.42 6.73 0.86
C LYS A 86 8.70 7.43 0.39
N ASN A 87 9.87 6.87 0.72
CA ASN A 87 11.16 7.42 0.30
C ASN A 87 11.30 7.38 -1.23
N PHE A 88 10.89 6.28 -1.86
CA PHE A 88 10.85 6.16 -3.32
C PHE A 88 9.98 7.26 -3.96
N PHE A 89 8.77 7.49 -3.44
CA PHE A 89 7.92 8.58 -3.93
C PHE A 89 8.48 9.98 -3.63
N SER A 90 9.18 10.17 -2.51
CA SER A 90 9.90 11.42 -2.23
C SER A 90 10.97 11.69 -3.28
N TRP A 91 11.72 10.66 -3.69
CA TRP A 91 12.70 10.78 -4.76
C TRP A 91 12.05 11.08 -6.12
N ILE A 92 10.95 10.41 -6.47
CA ILE A 92 10.18 10.70 -7.70
C ILE A 92 9.67 12.15 -7.72
N LYS A 93 9.32 12.71 -6.56
CA LYS A 93 8.91 14.12 -6.44
C LYS A 93 10.04 15.08 -6.81
N ILE A 94 11.27 14.77 -6.42
CA ILE A 94 12.44 15.61 -6.70
C ILE A 94 12.74 15.67 -8.21
N ILE A 95 12.65 14.54 -8.90
CA ILE A 95 12.87 14.44 -10.35
C ILE A 95 11.66 14.92 -11.20
N ASN A 96 10.57 15.32 -10.54
CA ASN A 96 9.42 16.02 -11.13
C ASN A 96 8.75 15.31 -12.33
N ILE A 97 8.62 13.97 -12.28
CA ILE A 97 8.02 13.18 -13.36
C ILE A 97 6.49 13.31 -13.40
N PHE A 98 5.84 13.58 -12.26
CA PHE A 98 4.38 13.67 -12.16
C PHE A 98 3.89 14.80 -11.26
N ASN A 99 2.63 15.19 -11.46
CA ASN A 99 1.94 16.04 -10.51
C ASN A 99 1.54 15.25 -9.25
N PHE A 100 2.30 15.44 -8.18
CA PHE A 100 2.13 14.71 -6.92
C PHE A 100 0.81 14.94 -6.20
N LYS A 101 0.14 16.08 -6.42
CA LYS A 101 -1.13 16.39 -5.74
C LYS A 101 -2.23 15.36 -6.07
N ASN A 102 -2.16 14.73 -7.24
CA ASN A 102 -3.13 13.74 -7.69
C ASN A 102 -2.73 12.29 -7.32
N ILE A 103 -1.50 12.07 -6.83
CA ILE A 103 -0.94 10.73 -6.59
C ILE A 103 -0.94 10.39 -5.11
N LEU A 104 -0.56 11.35 -4.26
CA LEU A 104 -0.47 11.15 -2.81
C LEU A 104 -1.30 12.21 -2.10
N THR A 105 -2.31 11.75 -1.38
CA THR A 105 -3.15 12.58 -0.52
C THR A 105 -3.01 12.11 0.92
N LYS A 106 -3.03 13.07 1.86
CA LYS A 106 -3.15 12.73 3.28
C LYS A 106 -4.58 12.30 3.55
N THR A 107 -4.74 11.14 4.18
CA THR A 107 -6.04 10.61 4.57
C THR A 107 -6.05 10.35 6.07
N PRO A 108 -7.08 10.81 6.80
CA PRO A 108 -7.22 10.47 8.22
C PRO A 108 -7.50 8.98 8.38
N HIS A 109 -7.04 8.42 9.49
CA HIS A 109 -7.13 7.01 9.79
C HIS A 109 -7.90 6.79 11.10
N VAL A 110 -8.87 5.88 11.08
CA VAL A 110 -9.73 5.58 12.22
C VAL A 110 -9.76 4.08 12.43
N SER A 111 -9.45 3.65 13.65
CA SER A 111 -9.57 2.25 14.05
C SER A 111 -10.82 2.06 14.91
N PHE A 112 -11.63 1.06 14.54
CA PHE A 112 -12.87 0.74 15.23
C PHE A 112 -12.80 -0.67 15.84
N PHE A 113 -13.02 -0.78 17.15
CA PHE A 113 -12.96 -2.05 17.87
C PHE A 113 -14.28 -2.40 18.54
N PHE A 114 -14.64 -3.68 18.45
CA PHE A 114 -15.79 -4.26 19.14
C PHE A 114 -15.28 -5.21 20.22
N PHE A 115 -15.66 -4.99 21.48
CA PHE A 115 -15.39 -5.93 22.57
C PHE A 115 -16.44 -7.04 22.59
N LYS A 116 -16.04 -8.28 22.91
CA LYS A 116 -17.01 -9.36 23.17
C LYS A 116 -17.78 -9.05 24.46
N LYS A 117 -19.10 -8.86 24.33
CA LYS A 117 -20.13 -8.52 25.35
C LYS A 117 -20.13 -7.07 25.86
N ASN A 118 -21.23 -6.34 25.58
CA ASN A 118 -21.80 -5.20 26.31
C ASN A 118 -20.86 -4.11 26.90
N ILE A 119 -19.74 -3.81 26.26
CA ILE A 119 -18.83 -2.74 26.71
C ILE A 119 -18.63 -1.73 25.58
N LYS A 120 -18.85 -0.46 25.94
CA LYS A 120 -18.86 0.77 25.12
C LYS A 120 -17.96 0.71 23.87
N LYS A 121 -18.51 1.15 22.73
CA LYS A 121 -17.74 1.43 21.50
C LYS A 121 -16.62 2.42 21.84
N LYS A 122 -15.37 2.04 21.58
CA LYS A 122 -14.23 2.96 21.64
C LYS A 122 -13.72 3.20 20.22
N ILE A 123 -13.68 4.47 19.84
CA ILE A 123 -13.07 4.94 18.59
C ILE A 123 -11.69 5.45 18.95
N PHE A 124 -10.67 4.94 18.27
CA PHE A 124 -9.31 5.48 18.35
C PHE A 124 -8.97 6.11 17.00
N PHE A 125 -8.51 7.36 17.05
CA PHE A 125 -7.93 8.04 15.90
C PHE A 125 -6.43 7.74 15.89
N CYS A 126 -5.91 7.33 14.72
CA CYS A 126 -4.49 7.08 14.49
C CYS A 126 -3.91 8.09 13.50
#